data_AF-A0A9P7KAW1-F1
#
_entry.id   AF-A0A9P7KAW1-F1
#
_cell.length_a   1.000
_cell.length_b   1.000
_cell.length_c   1.000
_cell.angle_alpha   90.00
_cell.angle_beta   90.00
_cell.angle_gamma   90.00
#
_symmetry.space_group_name_H-M   'P 1'
#
loop_
_entity.id
_entity.type
_entity.pdbx_description
1 polymer ?
#
loop_
_entity_poly.entity_id
_entity_poly.type
_entity_poly.pdbx_seq_one_letter_code
_entity_poly.pdbx_strand_id
1 'polypeptide(L)'
;MAIDMWSLGCILAELYTGFPIFPGENEQEQLSCIMEVLGVPEKEYINRSSRKKLFFDMNGAPRAVVNSKGRRRKPGTKSLQQVLRCTDEDFLDFISKCLVWDPERRIKPQAALRHPFVSSRRHKPPPSTTKATASSSSLSSSRTKQLNETPKKSLISAPTPLTARSARTTVIAGGPTTPSSSSHASATLGSSSRSYRASQTQGLSSYSSRTLSGFAVRDV
;
A
#
# COMPACT_ATOMS: atom_id res chain seq x y z
N MET A 1 17.14 2.77 -1.90
CA MET A 1 16.45 3.86 -2.64
C MET A 1 15.26 3.40 -3.47
N ALA A 2 15.26 2.23 -4.11
CA ALA A 2 14.08 1.81 -4.90
C ALA A 2 12.80 1.74 -4.05
N ILE A 3 12.90 1.34 -2.78
CA ILE A 3 11.77 1.35 -1.83
C ILE A 3 11.24 2.77 -1.61
N ASP A 4 12.12 3.76 -1.48
CA ASP A 4 11.72 5.16 -1.29
C ASP A 4 10.92 5.69 -2.49
N MET A 5 11.30 5.29 -3.70
CA MET A 5 10.56 5.65 -4.92
C MET A 5 9.18 4.98 -5.00
N TRP A 6 9.04 3.76 -4.46
CA TRP A 6 7.72 3.14 -4.31
C TRP A 6 6.85 3.92 -3.33
N SER A 7 7.39 4.25 -2.16
CA SER A 7 6.70 5.06 -1.16
C SER A 7 6.31 6.43 -1.70
N LEU A 8 7.17 7.08 -2.49
CA LEU A 8 6.86 8.33 -3.18
C LEU A 8 5.64 8.19 -4.10
N GLY A 9 5.59 7.13 -4.92
CA GLY A 9 4.45 6.85 -5.79
C GLY A 9 3.15 6.70 -5.02
N CYS A 10 3.19 5.97 -3.90
CA CYS A 10 2.03 5.82 -3.01
C CYS A 10 1.60 7.16 -2.39
N ILE A 11 2.55 7.94 -1.86
CA ILE A 11 2.27 9.23 -1.23
C ILE A 11 1.67 10.22 -2.24
N LEU A 12 2.22 10.31 -3.45
CA LEU A 12 1.70 11.22 -4.47
C LEU A 12 0.30 10.82 -4.93
N ALA A 13 0.04 9.53 -5.10
CA ALA A 13 -1.29 9.01 -5.38
C ALA A 13 -2.30 9.34 -4.27
N GLU A 14 -1.88 9.21 -3.01
CA GLU A 14 -2.71 9.55 -1.85
C GLU A 14 -2.95 11.05 -1.72
N LEU A 15 -1.93 11.89 -1.96
CA LEU A 15 -2.09 13.35 -1.99
C LEU A 15 -3.06 13.80 -3.09
N TYR A 16 -3.06 13.13 -4.24
CA TYR A 16 -3.96 13.46 -5.35
C TYR A 16 -5.40 13.05 -5.09
N THR A 17 -5.61 11.85 -4.52
CA THR A 17 -6.95 11.27 -4.34
C THR A 17 -7.58 11.54 -2.96
N GLY A 18 -6.76 11.88 -1.96
CA GLY A 18 -7.14 11.97 -0.56
C GLY A 18 -7.23 10.62 0.17
N PHE A 19 -6.96 9.50 -0.51
CA PHE A 19 -7.06 8.16 0.06
C PHE A 19 -5.85 7.29 -0.30
N PRO A 20 -5.44 6.33 0.56
CA PRO A 20 -4.34 5.42 0.22
C PRO A 20 -4.64 4.63 -1.05
N ILE A 21 -3.72 4.65 -2.02
CA ILE A 21 -3.87 3.90 -3.28
C ILE A 21 -3.97 2.38 -3.07
N PHE A 22 -3.33 1.87 -2.02
CA PHE A 22 -3.34 0.47 -1.63
C PHE A 22 -3.75 0.31 -0.15
N PRO A 23 -5.07 0.28 0.15
CA PRO A 23 -5.56 0.21 1.52
C PRO A 23 -5.71 -1.25 1.98
N GLY A 24 -4.59 -1.91 2.28
CA GLY A 24 -4.58 -3.26 2.85
C GLY A 24 -4.69 -3.25 4.39
N GLU A 25 -5.45 -4.20 4.94
CA GLU A 25 -5.66 -4.34 6.40
C GLU A 25 -4.53 -5.13 7.09
N ASN A 26 -3.81 -5.94 6.31
CA ASN A 26 -2.66 -6.75 6.71
C ASN A 26 -1.77 -6.98 5.48
N GLU A 27 -0.64 -7.68 5.64
CA GLU A 27 0.31 -7.86 4.54
C GLU A 27 -0.26 -8.68 3.35
N GLN A 28 -1.15 -9.66 3.58
CA GLN A 28 -1.78 -10.44 2.51
C GLN A 28 -2.79 -9.60 1.72
N GLU A 29 -3.60 -8.82 2.44
CA GLU A 29 -4.51 -7.81 1.89
C GLU A 29 -3.74 -6.74 1.12
N GLN A 30 -2.62 -6.25 1.67
CA GLN A 30 -1.79 -5.23 1.04
C GLN A 30 -1.28 -5.70 -0.32
N LEU A 31 -0.74 -6.92 -0.39
CA LEU A 31 -0.29 -7.48 -1.67
C LEU A 31 -1.46 -7.69 -2.64
N SER A 32 -2.62 -8.10 -2.13
CA SER A 32 -3.84 -8.24 -2.94
C SER A 32 -4.32 -6.90 -3.51
N CYS A 33 -4.23 -5.81 -2.75
CA CYS A 33 -4.49 -4.44 -3.23
C CYS A 33 -3.53 -4.05 -4.35
N ILE A 34 -2.23 -4.32 -4.17
CA ILE A 34 -1.21 -3.98 -5.18
C ILE A 34 -1.47 -4.77 -6.46
N MET A 35 -1.68 -6.09 -6.35
CA MET A 35 -1.93 -6.94 -7.52
C MET A 35 -3.25 -6.60 -8.23
N GLU A 36 -4.28 -6.11 -7.52
CA GLU A 36 -5.54 -5.64 -8.13
C GLU A 36 -5.29 -4.58 -9.21
N VAL A 37 -4.26 -3.74 -9.02
CA VAL A 37 -3.91 -2.61 -9.89
C VAL A 37 -2.76 -2.92 -10.85
N LEU A 38 -1.70 -3.58 -10.35
CA LEU A 38 -0.46 -3.80 -11.09
C LEU A 38 -0.36 -5.20 -11.72
N GLY A 39 -1.38 -6.04 -11.51
CA GLY A 39 -1.33 -7.45 -11.89
C GLY A 39 -0.39 -8.29 -11.01
N VAL A 40 -0.21 -9.55 -11.40
CA VAL A 40 0.66 -10.48 -10.68
C VAL A 40 2.12 -10.20 -11.05
N PRO A 41 3.06 -10.16 -10.09
CA PRO A 41 4.48 -10.03 -10.41
C PRO A 41 4.98 -11.21 -11.25
N GLU A 42 6.03 -10.98 -12.04
CA GLU A 42 6.64 -12.03 -12.86
C GLU A 42 7.14 -13.22 -12.01
N LYS A 43 7.02 -14.44 -12.54
CA LYS A 43 7.35 -15.68 -11.80
C LYS A 43 8.78 -15.70 -11.28
N GLU A 44 9.73 -15.15 -12.02
CA GLU A 44 11.12 -15.05 -11.59
C GLU A 44 11.26 -14.21 -10.31
N TYR A 45 10.54 -13.09 -10.25
CA TYR A 45 10.52 -12.19 -9.09
C TYR A 45 9.88 -12.87 -7.87
N ILE A 46 8.76 -13.58 -8.09
CA ILE A 46 8.14 -14.42 -7.05
C ILE A 46 9.12 -15.46 -6.55
N ASN A 47 9.86 -16.11 -7.45
CA ASN A 47 10.75 -17.21 -7.10
C ASN A 47 11.96 -16.79 -6.26
N ARG A 48 12.47 -15.58 -6.47
CA ARG A 48 13.53 -14.96 -5.67
C ARG A 48 13.07 -14.50 -4.28
N SER A 49 11.76 -14.43 -4.04
CA SER A 49 11.20 -13.94 -2.77
C SER A 49 11.21 -15.01 -1.68
N SER A 50 11.86 -14.74 -0.54
CA SER A 50 11.98 -15.68 0.59
C SER A 50 10.63 -16.05 1.23
N ARG A 51 9.68 -15.11 1.26
CA ARG A 51 8.36 -15.27 1.87
C ARG A 51 7.25 -15.68 0.88
N LYS A 52 7.60 -16.09 -0.35
CA LYS A 52 6.62 -16.36 -1.43
C LYS A 52 5.49 -17.31 -1.05
N LYS A 53 5.77 -18.32 -0.22
CA LYS A 53 4.81 -19.35 0.19
C LYS A 53 3.60 -18.80 0.96
N LEU A 54 3.74 -17.64 1.61
CA LEU A 54 2.65 -16.96 2.33
C LEU A 54 1.63 -16.33 1.39
N PHE A 55 2.04 -15.98 0.17
CA PHE A 55 1.26 -15.16 -0.75
C PHE A 55 0.89 -15.89 -2.04
N PHE A 56 1.69 -16.88 -2.43
CA PHE A 56 1.53 -17.64 -3.66
C PHE A 56 1.47 -19.14 -3.37
N ASP A 57 0.80 -19.87 -4.25
CA ASP A 57 0.79 -21.34 -4.24
C ASP A 57 2.03 -21.92 -4.95
N MET A 58 2.07 -23.25 -5.08
CA MET A 58 3.19 -23.96 -5.73
C MET A 58 3.32 -23.64 -7.23
N ASN A 59 2.23 -23.20 -7.87
CA ASN A 59 2.18 -22.86 -9.28
C ASN A 59 2.52 -21.37 -9.52
N GLY A 60 2.77 -20.61 -8.45
CA GLY A 60 3.01 -19.17 -8.48
C GLY A 60 1.73 -18.33 -8.61
N ALA A 61 0.55 -18.94 -8.43
CA ALA A 61 -0.70 -18.21 -8.44
C ALA A 61 -0.95 -17.52 -7.09
N PRO A 62 -1.50 -16.30 -7.06
CA PRO A 62 -1.83 -15.60 -5.83
C PRO A 62 -2.84 -16.39 -4.98
N ARG A 63 -2.58 -16.47 -3.68
CA ARG A 63 -3.54 -17.01 -2.72
C ARG A 63 -4.70 -16.03 -2.56
N ALA A 64 -5.93 -16.56 -2.55
CA ALA A 64 -7.12 -15.74 -2.36
C ALA A 64 -7.19 -15.22 -0.92
N VAL A 65 -7.39 -13.92 -0.77
CA VAL A 65 -7.55 -13.23 0.52
C VAL A 65 -8.94 -12.57 0.53
N VAL A 66 -9.61 -12.66 1.68
CA VAL A 66 -10.90 -12.03 1.95
C VAL A 66 -10.67 -10.99 3.04
N ASN A 67 -11.09 -9.75 2.80
CA ASN A 67 -10.93 -8.70 3.80
C ASN A 67 -12.00 -8.78 4.90
N SER A 68 -11.89 -7.93 5.92
CA SER A 68 -12.88 -7.80 7.00
C SER A 68 -14.33 -7.56 6.53
N LYS A 69 -14.50 -7.03 5.30
CA LYS A 69 -15.78 -6.72 4.65
C LYS A 69 -16.26 -7.80 3.68
N GLY A 70 -15.62 -8.97 3.65
CA GLY A 70 -16.00 -10.07 2.74
C GLY A 70 -15.58 -9.89 1.28
N ARG A 71 -14.82 -8.84 0.95
CA ARG A 71 -14.38 -8.55 -0.42
C ARG A 71 -13.17 -9.40 -0.80
N ARG A 72 -13.22 -9.99 -1.99
CA ARG A 72 -12.10 -10.71 -2.63
C ARG A 72 -11.57 -9.90 -3.81
N ARG A 73 -10.31 -9.48 -3.73
CA ARG A 73 -9.64 -8.78 -4.84
C ARG A 73 -9.09 -9.79 -5.85
N LYS A 74 -9.11 -9.41 -7.12
CA LYS A 74 -8.56 -10.20 -8.22
C LYS A 74 -7.45 -9.38 -8.90
N PRO A 75 -6.30 -10.00 -9.23
CA PRO A 75 -5.22 -9.27 -9.90
C PRO A 75 -5.65 -8.65 -11.24
N GLY A 76 -5.16 -7.44 -11.52
CA GLY A 76 -5.34 -6.76 -12.80
C GLY A 76 -6.77 -6.33 -13.13
N THR A 77 -7.71 -6.40 -12.18
CA THR A 77 -9.10 -5.97 -12.44
C THR A 77 -9.29 -4.46 -12.43
N LYS A 78 -8.28 -3.69 -12.00
CA LYS A 78 -8.30 -2.23 -12.03
C LYS A 78 -7.06 -1.70 -12.74
N SER A 79 -7.21 -0.63 -13.51
CA SER A 79 -6.07 0.14 -14.01
C SER A 79 -5.67 1.24 -13.03
N LEU A 80 -4.42 1.70 -13.14
CA LEU A 80 -3.93 2.84 -12.35
C LEU A 80 -4.79 4.10 -12.58
N GLN A 81 -5.20 4.34 -13.84
CA GLN A 81 -6.10 5.43 -14.22
C GLN A 81 -7.46 5.34 -13.50
N GLN A 82 -8.06 4.15 -13.42
CA GLN A 82 -9.34 3.95 -12.74
C GLN A 82 -9.25 4.21 -11.24
N VAL A 83 -8.14 3.80 -10.60
CA VAL A 83 -7.93 4.01 -9.16
C VAL A 83 -7.67 5.47 -8.85
N LEU A 84 -6.85 6.14 -9.67
CA LEU A 84 -6.52 7.55 -9.48
C LEU A 84 -7.60 8.51 -9.96
N ARG A 85 -8.51 8.05 -10.84
CA ARG A 85 -9.53 8.89 -11.52
C ARG A 85 -8.89 10.12 -12.17
N CYS A 86 -7.72 9.93 -12.76
CA CYS A 86 -6.89 10.98 -13.34
C CYS A 86 -6.87 10.86 -14.86
N THR A 87 -6.77 11.98 -15.55
CA THR A 87 -6.61 12.06 -17.02
C THR A 87 -5.30 12.76 -17.42
N ASP A 88 -4.48 13.15 -16.44
CA ASP A 88 -3.14 13.69 -16.68
C ASP A 88 -2.19 12.53 -16.96
N GLU A 89 -1.86 12.33 -18.23
CA GLU A 89 -0.98 11.27 -18.70
C GLU A 89 0.44 11.37 -18.12
N ASP A 90 0.96 12.58 -17.91
CA ASP A 90 2.30 12.77 -17.33
C ASP A 90 2.33 12.31 -15.87
N PHE A 91 1.28 12.62 -15.11
CA PHE A 91 1.14 12.16 -13.72
C PHE A 91 0.95 10.63 -13.67
N LEU A 92 0.05 10.08 -14.49
CA LEU A 92 -0.18 8.63 -14.56
C LEU A 92 1.10 7.87 -14.91
N ASP A 93 1.83 8.35 -15.91
CA ASP A 93 3.11 7.79 -16.33
C ASP A 93 4.16 7.86 -15.20
N PHE A 94 4.27 9.00 -14.51
CA PHE A 94 5.17 9.15 -13.37
C PHE A 94 4.90 8.15 -12.24
N ILE A 95 3.62 8.02 -11.84
CA ILE A 95 3.21 7.08 -10.80
C ILE A 95 3.45 5.65 -11.25
N SER A 96 3.15 5.31 -12.52
CA SER A 96 3.37 3.97 -13.06
C SER A 96 4.85 3.56 -12.99
N LYS A 97 5.77 4.49 -13.27
CA LYS A 97 7.23 4.28 -13.20
C LYS A 97 7.76 4.19 -11.77
N CYS A 98 7.08 4.82 -10.80
CA CYS A 98 7.36 4.65 -9.37
C CYS A 98 6.90 3.28 -8.86
N LEU A 99 5.77 2.79 -9.36
CA LEU A 99 5.11 1.57 -8.89
C LEU A 99 5.45 0.32 -9.73
N VAL A 100 6.69 0.24 -10.22
CA VAL A 100 7.20 -0.96 -10.93
C VAL A 100 7.57 -2.03 -9.92
N TRP A 101 7.17 -3.29 -10.15
CA TRP A 101 7.49 -4.45 -9.30
C TRP A 101 9.00 -4.62 -9.09
N ASP A 102 9.74 -4.68 -10.19
CA ASP A 102 11.19 -4.84 -10.18
C ASP A 102 11.88 -3.53 -9.70
N PRO A 103 12.59 -3.55 -8.56
CA PRO A 103 13.26 -2.38 -8.03
C PRO A 103 14.38 -1.84 -8.94
N GLU A 104 14.95 -2.67 -9.83
CA GLU A 104 16.01 -2.25 -10.74
C GLU A 104 15.46 -1.49 -11.95
N ARG A 105 14.24 -1.81 -12.37
CA ARG A 105 13.52 -1.15 -13.46
C ARG A 105 12.73 0.08 -13.00
N ARG A 106 12.54 0.23 -11.69
CA ARG A 106 11.85 1.38 -11.09
C ARG A 106 12.61 2.67 -11.31
N ILE A 107 11.89 3.76 -11.59
CA ILE A 107 12.51 5.07 -11.83
C ILE A 107 13.37 5.52 -10.64
N LYS A 108 14.61 5.95 -10.91
CA LYS A 108 15.55 6.46 -9.90
C LYS A 108 15.32 7.95 -9.65
N PRO A 109 15.67 8.50 -8.46
CA PRO A 109 15.43 9.91 -8.13
C PRO A 109 15.95 10.90 -9.19
N GLN A 110 17.16 10.70 -9.71
CA GLN A 110 17.76 11.57 -10.72
C GLN A 110 17.04 11.52 -12.08
N ALA A 111 16.40 10.39 -12.40
CA ALA A 111 15.55 10.27 -13.59
C ALA A 111 14.16 10.88 -13.32
N ALA A 112 13.62 10.68 -12.12
CA ALA A 112 12.34 11.23 -11.69
C ALA A 112 12.31 12.76 -11.73
N LEU A 113 13.39 13.43 -11.31
CA LEU A 113 13.51 14.90 -11.39
C LEU A 113 13.45 15.45 -12.81
N ARG A 114 13.78 14.63 -13.81
CA ARG A 114 13.74 14.99 -15.24
C ARG A 114 12.45 14.53 -15.93
N HIS A 115 11.56 13.86 -15.21
CA HIS A 115 10.30 13.38 -15.77
C HIS A 115 9.40 14.56 -16.17
N PRO A 116 8.63 14.50 -17.29
CA PRO A 116 7.72 15.56 -17.69
C PRO A 116 6.82 16.05 -16.56
N PHE A 117 6.16 15.16 -15.81
CA PHE A 117 5.39 15.54 -14.61
C PHE A 117 6.10 16.49 -13.63
N VAL A 118 7.42 16.33 -13.41
CA VAL A 118 8.20 17.14 -12.47
C VAL A 118 8.89 18.32 -13.15
N SER A 119 9.41 18.12 -14.36
CA SER A 119 10.20 19.09 -15.11
C SER A 119 9.35 20.02 -15.97
N SER A 120 8.09 19.69 -16.24
CA SER A 120 7.14 20.59 -16.87
C SER A 120 6.91 21.75 -15.93
N ARG A 121 7.72 22.81 -16.12
CA ARG A 121 7.45 24.12 -15.53
C ARG A 121 6.02 24.44 -15.90
N ARG A 122 5.16 24.61 -14.88
CA ARG A 122 3.74 24.89 -15.05
C ARG A 122 3.49 25.73 -16.29
N HIS A 123 2.54 25.29 -17.11
CA HIS A 123 1.91 26.11 -18.13
C HIS A 123 1.78 27.52 -17.59
N LYS A 124 2.43 28.46 -18.28
CA LYS A 124 2.23 29.89 -18.09
C LYS A 124 0.71 30.09 -17.93
N PRO A 125 0.22 30.68 -16.83
CA PRO A 125 -1.19 31.02 -16.77
C PRO A 125 -1.51 31.80 -18.05
N PRO A 126 -2.64 31.50 -18.73
CA PRO A 126 -2.98 32.22 -19.96
C PRO A 126 -2.83 33.71 -19.66
N PRO A 127 -2.14 34.49 -20.51
CA PRO A 127 -2.04 35.92 -20.29
C PRO A 127 -3.47 36.41 -20.15
N SER A 128 -3.83 36.85 -18.94
CA SER A 128 -5.06 37.58 -18.73
C SER A 128 -4.99 38.74 -19.71
N THR A 129 -5.80 38.70 -20.77
CA THR A 129 -6.02 39.84 -21.66
C THR A 129 -6.76 40.90 -20.86
N THR A 130 -6.08 41.53 -19.91
CA THR A 130 -6.36 42.92 -19.58
C THR A 130 -5.89 43.71 -20.79
N LYS A 131 -6.86 44.02 -21.68
CA LYS A 131 -6.67 45.09 -22.66
C LYS A 131 -6.35 46.36 -21.88
N ALA A 132 -5.06 46.66 -21.72
CA ALA A 132 -4.61 47.97 -21.31
C ALA A 132 -4.85 48.89 -22.50
N THR A 133 -5.96 49.63 -22.45
CA THR A 133 -6.20 50.77 -23.33
C THR A 133 -5.09 51.77 -23.07
N ALA A 134 -4.14 51.86 -23.99
CA ALA A 134 -3.11 52.88 -23.96
C ALA A 134 -3.77 54.23 -24.29
N SER A 135 -4.10 54.99 -23.26
CA SER A 135 -4.40 56.42 -23.39
C SER A 135 -3.07 57.17 -23.28
N SER A 136 -2.57 57.63 -24.41
CA SER A 136 -1.47 58.58 -24.50
C SER A 136 -1.89 59.93 -23.91
N SER A 137 -1.26 60.35 -22.82
CA SER A 137 -1.18 61.76 -22.44
C SER A 137 0.26 62.12 -22.10
N SER A 138 0.92 62.70 -23.10
CA SER A 138 2.14 63.47 -22.97
C SER A 138 1.86 64.75 -22.19
N LEU A 139 2.50 64.95 -21.04
CA LEU A 139 2.74 66.28 -20.47
C LEU A 139 4.13 66.34 -19.83
N SER A 140 4.96 67.16 -20.46
CA SER A 140 6.23 67.66 -19.96
C SER A 140 6.00 68.58 -18.76
N SER A 141 6.78 68.42 -17.68
CA SER A 141 7.24 69.56 -16.88
C SER A 141 8.45 69.18 -16.02
N SER A 142 9.53 69.93 -16.24
CA SER A 142 10.80 69.90 -15.53
C SER A 142 10.67 70.38 -14.10
N ARG A 143 11.29 69.69 -13.13
CA ARG A 143 11.80 70.33 -11.91
C ARG A 143 12.96 69.55 -11.29
N THR A 144 14.12 70.19 -11.29
CA THR A 144 15.35 69.87 -10.55
C THR A 144 15.16 69.88 -9.03
N LYS A 145 15.81 68.95 -8.31
CA LYS A 145 16.64 69.23 -7.11
C LYS A 145 17.35 67.97 -6.60
N GLN A 146 18.66 68.08 -6.41
CA GLN A 146 19.49 67.21 -5.56
C GLN A 146 19.10 67.39 -4.08
N LEU A 147 19.31 66.35 -3.25
CA LEU A 147 20.28 66.33 -2.12
C LEU A 147 20.01 65.19 -1.10
N ASN A 148 21.12 64.66 -0.61
CA ASN A 148 21.44 64.10 0.72
C ASN A 148 20.86 62.78 1.28
N GLU A 149 21.82 61.86 1.50
CA GLU A 149 22.15 61.13 2.75
C GLU A 149 21.22 60.07 3.40
N THR A 150 21.86 58.93 3.66
CA THR A 150 21.59 57.88 4.68
C THR A 150 21.76 58.43 6.14
N PRO A 151 21.64 57.67 7.27
CA PRO A 151 21.26 56.25 7.52
C PRO A 151 20.32 56.03 8.75
N LYS A 152 19.81 54.79 8.97
CA LYS A 152 20.02 53.95 10.19
C LYS A 152 18.90 52.90 10.47
N LYS A 153 19.38 51.65 10.63
CA LYS A 153 19.01 50.51 11.51
C LYS A 153 17.61 50.41 12.19
N SER A 154 17.01 49.23 12.08
CA SER A 154 16.57 48.37 13.20
C SER A 154 16.67 46.90 12.75
N LEU A 155 17.56 46.07 13.32
CA LEU A 155 17.37 45.20 14.48
C LEU A 155 16.02 44.47 14.49
N ILE A 156 16.02 43.15 14.29
CA ILE A 156 15.56 42.13 15.25
C ILE A 156 15.86 40.72 14.69
N SER A 157 16.21 39.85 15.64
CA SER A 157 16.89 38.56 15.55
C SER A 157 16.02 37.39 15.06
N ALA A 158 16.66 36.38 14.49
CA ALA A 158 16.14 35.01 14.40
C ALA A 158 15.95 34.40 15.80
N PRO A 159 15.07 33.38 15.95
CA PRO A 159 15.60 32.01 15.98
C PRO A 159 14.70 30.89 15.39
N THR A 160 15.33 29.84 14.85
CA THR A 160 14.86 28.45 14.65
C THR A 160 15.20 27.58 15.89
N PRO A 161 14.83 26.28 15.98
CA PRO A 161 13.51 25.63 15.97
C PRO A 161 13.28 24.76 17.25
N LEU A 162 12.08 24.18 17.36
CA LEU A 162 11.57 23.37 18.49
C LEU A 162 12.28 22.00 18.65
N THR A 163 12.82 21.74 19.84
CA THR A 163 13.27 20.41 20.29
C THR A 163 12.16 19.63 21.00
N ALA A 164 12.00 18.36 20.59
CA ALA A 164 11.12 17.36 21.19
C ALA A 164 11.50 17.03 22.64
N ARG A 165 10.50 16.82 23.50
CA ARG A 165 10.71 16.37 24.89
C ARG A 165 9.88 15.12 25.16
N SER A 166 10.61 14.07 25.53
CA SER A 166 10.17 12.72 25.88
C SER A 166 9.43 12.70 27.24
N ALA A 167 8.39 11.86 27.34
CA ALA A 167 7.66 11.62 28.58
C ALA A 167 8.44 10.66 29.50
N ARG A 168 8.60 11.04 30.77
CA ARG A 168 9.23 10.23 31.83
C ARG A 168 8.15 9.63 32.71
N THR A 169 8.09 8.30 32.75
CA THR A 169 7.30 7.50 33.71
C THR A 169 8.02 7.44 35.06
N THR A 170 7.29 7.69 36.14
CA THR A 170 7.75 7.58 37.52
C THR A 170 7.60 6.14 38.02
N VAL A 171 8.68 5.62 38.60
CA VAL A 171 8.77 4.34 39.31
C VAL A 171 8.37 4.52 40.78
N ILE A 172 7.56 3.60 41.32
CA ILE A 172 7.47 3.28 42.75
C ILE A 172 7.86 1.82 42.95
N ALA A 173 8.67 1.58 43.98
CA ALA A 173 9.40 0.37 44.28
C ALA A 173 8.57 -0.75 44.93
N GLY A 174 9.01 -2.00 44.68
CA GLY A 174 8.66 -3.20 45.42
C GLY A 174 9.36 -4.42 44.79
N GLY A 175 10.51 -4.84 45.33
CA GLY A 175 11.17 -6.11 44.97
C GLY A 175 10.72 -7.27 45.88
N PRO A 176 11.45 -8.40 45.96
CA PRO A 176 12.35 -9.02 44.98
C PRO A 176 12.15 -10.57 44.86
N THR A 177 13.06 -11.21 44.13
CA THR A 177 13.53 -12.62 44.22
C THR A 177 13.03 -13.66 43.22
N THR A 178 13.98 -14.14 42.41
CA THR A 178 14.07 -15.51 41.89
C THR A 178 15.11 -16.27 42.70
N PRO A 179 14.94 -17.59 42.89
CA PRO A 179 16.08 -18.47 42.73
C PRO A 179 15.78 -19.70 41.85
N SER A 180 16.89 -20.25 41.37
CA SER A 180 17.11 -21.37 40.48
C SER A 180 17.03 -22.75 41.14
N SER A 181 16.78 -23.76 40.30
CA SER A 181 17.31 -25.15 40.31
C SER A 181 17.20 -26.04 41.57
N SER A 182 16.52 -27.19 41.47
CA SER A 182 17.10 -28.55 41.61
C SER A 182 16.03 -29.68 41.71
N SER A 183 16.09 -30.61 40.75
CA SER A 183 16.03 -32.09 40.80
C SER A 183 15.05 -32.93 41.68
N HIS A 184 14.80 -34.15 41.16
CA HIS A 184 14.21 -35.38 41.75
C HIS A 184 12.67 -35.43 41.80
N ALA A 185 11.94 -36.52 41.54
CA ALA A 185 12.22 -37.91 41.17
C ALA A 185 10.96 -38.54 40.54
N SER A 186 11.14 -39.71 39.94
CA SER A 186 10.15 -40.62 39.36
C SER A 186 8.98 -40.98 40.28
N ALA A 187 7.79 -41.15 39.67
CA ALA A 187 6.81 -42.14 40.12
C ALA A 187 5.93 -42.61 38.95
N THR A 188 5.87 -43.92 38.84
CA THR A 188 5.20 -44.77 37.86
C THR A 188 3.71 -45.03 38.18
N LEU A 189 2.97 -45.42 37.15
CA LEU A 189 1.72 -46.22 37.11
C LEU A 189 0.37 -45.51 37.34
N GLY A 190 -0.56 -45.79 36.43
CA GLY A 190 -1.99 -45.47 36.59
C GLY A 190 -2.79 -45.49 35.29
N SER A 191 -3.03 -46.70 34.75
CA SER A 191 -3.88 -46.98 33.59
C SER A 191 -5.34 -46.55 33.81
N SER A 192 -6.00 -45.98 32.80
CA SER A 192 -7.46 -46.16 32.58
C SER A 192 -7.87 -45.72 31.18
N SER A 193 -7.94 -46.72 30.31
CA SER A 193 -8.71 -46.81 29.08
C SER A 193 -10.21 -46.56 29.32
N ARG A 194 -10.85 -45.75 28.48
CA ARG A 194 -12.30 -45.78 28.27
C ARG A 194 -12.62 -46.00 26.80
N SER A 195 -12.96 -47.25 26.52
CA SER A 195 -13.56 -47.75 25.29
C SER A 195 -15.04 -47.34 25.23
N TYR A 196 -15.52 -46.89 24.07
CA TYR A 196 -16.94 -46.91 23.74
C TYR A 196 -17.20 -48.10 22.81
N ARG A 197 -17.92 -49.08 23.34
CA ARG A 197 -18.35 -50.30 22.66
C ARG A 197 -19.73 -50.09 22.06
N ALA A 198 -19.88 -50.54 20.82
CA ALA A 198 -21.15 -50.63 20.09
C ALA A 198 -22.08 -51.72 20.65
N SER A 199 -23.39 -51.50 20.51
CA SER A 199 -24.41 -52.54 20.63
C SER A 199 -25.43 -52.40 19.51
N GLN A 200 -25.50 -53.43 18.66
CA GLN A 200 -26.57 -53.73 17.70
C GLN A 200 -27.77 -54.35 18.43
N THR A 201 -28.99 -54.04 17.97
CA THR A 201 -30.15 -54.94 18.06
C THR A 201 -30.97 -54.86 16.77
N GLN A 202 -31.53 -56.00 16.38
CA GLN A 202 -32.18 -56.32 15.10
C GLN A 202 -33.67 -55.94 15.06
N GLY A 203 -34.24 -55.84 13.85
CA GLY A 203 -35.70 -55.78 13.63
C GLY A 203 -36.15 -55.64 12.18
N LEU A 204 -36.18 -56.77 11.44
CA LEU A 204 -37.18 -57.23 10.45
C LEU A 204 -37.72 -56.30 9.31
N SER A 205 -37.27 -56.61 8.09
CA SER A 205 -38.03 -56.90 6.84
C SER A 205 -39.32 -56.15 6.46
N SER A 206 -39.32 -55.54 5.26
CA SER A 206 -40.34 -55.84 4.23
C SER A 206 -39.86 -55.48 2.82
N TYR A 207 -40.37 -56.25 1.88
CA TYR A 207 -40.03 -56.46 0.48
C TYR A 207 -40.94 -55.61 -0.43
N SER A 208 -40.38 -54.97 -1.48
CA SER A 208 -41.07 -54.94 -2.78
C SER A 208 -40.18 -54.48 -3.92
N SER A 209 -39.88 -55.45 -4.78
CA SER A 209 -39.28 -55.29 -6.10
C SER A 209 -40.31 -54.75 -7.10
N ARG A 210 -39.89 -53.84 -7.98
CA ARG A 210 -40.36 -53.83 -9.38
C ARG A 210 -39.20 -53.54 -10.32
N THR A 211 -38.92 -54.55 -11.12
CA THR A 211 -38.10 -54.60 -12.32
C THR A 211 -38.78 -53.91 -13.50
N LEU A 212 -38.00 -53.34 -14.44
CA LEU A 212 -38.09 -53.62 -15.88
C LEU A 212 -36.95 -52.92 -16.65
N SER A 213 -36.03 -53.74 -17.17
CA SER A 213 -35.37 -53.71 -18.52
C SER A 213 -35.28 -52.37 -19.27
N GLY A 214 -34.10 -51.89 -19.67
CA GLY A 214 -33.34 -52.35 -20.87
C GLY A 214 -33.49 -51.27 -21.98
N PHE A 215 -32.46 -50.64 -22.55
CA PHE A 215 -31.60 -51.15 -23.62
C PHE A 215 -30.48 -50.13 -23.99
N ALA A 216 -29.32 -50.67 -24.42
CA ALA A 216 -28.26 -50.20 -25.36
C ALA A 216 -28.01 -48.68 -25.59
N VAL A 217 -26.81 -48.12 -25.41
CA VAL A 217 -25.49 -48.30 -26.10
C VAL A 217 -25.42 -47.72 -27.54
N ARG A 218 -24.77 -46.54 -27.61
CA ARG A 218 -23.70 -46.03 -28.53
C ARG A 218 -23.88 -45.85 -30.05
N ASP A 219 -23.34 -44.69 -30.45
CA ASP A 219 -22.52 -44.34 -31.64
C ASP A 219 -23.09 -44.54 -33.05
N VAL A 220 -23.44 -43.44 -33.73
CA VAL A 220 -22.63 -42.73 -34.76
C VAL A 220 -23.04 -41.25 -34.75
#